data_AF-A0A7W7GQ14-F1
#
_entry.id   AF-A0A7W7GQ14-F1
#
_cell.length_a   1.000
_cell.length_b   1.000
_cell.length_c   1.000
_cell.angle_alpha   90.00
_cell.angle_beta   90.00
_cell.angle_gamma   90.00
#
_symmetry.space_group_name_H-M   'P 1'
#
loop_
_entity.id
_entity.type
_entity.pdbx_description
1 polymer ?
#
loop_
_entity_poly.entity_id
_entity_poly.type
_entity_poly.pdbx_seq_one_letter_code
_entity_poly.pdbx_strand_id
1 'polypeptide(L)'
;MVINGAASPQKRNPHSREAAVYRLFQTKEGLFTATPWEPGDEPFSDLDPDHLAEGLRGLASGFEWKGLRWVIEEPAVRRAVLASLDMLAGRLIEALASTGRPRLEAGVEVRSLLFGAYLTGLEQWHMGGQEYPFETYFTRALTSAGD
;
A
#
# COMPACT_ATOMS: atom_id res chain seq x y z
N MET A 1 57.57 7.14 -3.07
CA MET A 1 56.53 8.17 -2.85
C MET A 1 55.18 7.48 -2.81
N VAL A 2 54.33 7.84 -1.84
CA VAL A 2 53.30 7.02 -1.19
C VAL A 2 52.04 6.77 -2.04
N ILE A 3 51.33 5.69 -1.69
CA ILE A 3 50.30 4.89 -2.38
C ILE A 3 48.89 5.52 -2.27
N ASN A 4 48.07 5.25 -3.30
CA ASN A 4 46.61 5.43 -3.43
C ASN A 4 45.78 5.48 -2.12
N GLY A 5 44.92 6.49 -2.00
CA GLY A 5 43.82 6.55 -1.03
C GLY A 5 42.46 6.47 -1.73
N ALA A 6 41.93 5.26 -1.87
CA ALA A 6 40.54 5.04 -2.28
C ALA A 6 39.60 5.53 -1.17
N ALA A 7 38.62 6.37 -1.53
CA ALA A 7 37.58 6.82 -0.62
C ALA A 7 36.79 5.61 -0.09
N SER A 8 36.76 5.46 1.23
CA SER A 8 35.98 4.42 1.90
C SER A 8 34.48 4.66 1.71
N PRO A 9 33.66 3.64 1.42
CA PRO A 9 32.22 3.81 1.35
C PRO A 9 31.69 4.18 2.74
N GLN A 10 31.03 5.33 2.84
CA GLN A 10 30.37 5.82 4.04
C GLN A 10 29.43 4.72 4.57
N LYS A 11 29.75 4.11 5.72
CA LYS A 11 28.86 3.15 6.39
C LYS A 11 27.53 3.86 6.68
N ARG A 12 26.46 3.45 5.99
CA ARG A 12 25.08 3.91 6.27
C ARG A 12 24.76 3.60 7.73
N ASN A 13 24.50 4.64 8.52
CA ASN A 13 24.23 4.54 9.94
C ASN A 13 22.84 3.88 10.17
N PRO A 14 22.74 2.67 10.74
CA PRO A 14 21.47 1.97 10.91
C PRO A 14 20.49 2.70 11.84
N HIS A 15 21.00 3.51 12.77
CA HIS A 15 20.19 4.26 13.74
C HIS A 15 19.34 5.37 13.11
N SER A 16 19.67 5.86 11.91
CA SER A 16 18.87 6.89 11.24
C SER A 16 17.58 6.34 10.63
N ARG A 17 17.56 5.04 10.27
CA ARG A 17 16.38 4.36 9.74
C ARG A 17 15.37 4.08 10.84
N GLU A 18 15.85 3.52 11.94
CA GLU A 18 15.01 3.24 13.11
C GLU A 18 14.36 4.53 13.64
N ALA A 19 15.12 5.61 13.74
CA ALA A 19 14.58 6.91 14.17
C ALA A 19 13.56 7.50 13.18
N ALA A 20 13.66 7.22 11.87
CA ALA A 20 12.67 7.65 10.88
C ALA A 20 11.37 6.83 10.97
N VAL A 21 11.49 5.52 11.22
CA VAL A 21 10.36 4.62 11.50
C VAL A 21 9.65 5.10 12.77
N TYR A 22 10.35 5.26 13.89
CA TYR A 22 9.73 5.73 15.13
C TYR A 22 9.13 7.14 15.02
N ARG A 23 9.60 7.99 14.09
CA ARG A 23 9.03 9.33 13.86
C ARG A 23 7.70 9.28 13.12
N LEU A 24 7.54 8.36 12.17
CA LEU A 24 6.28 8.15 11.43
C LEU A 24 5.24 7.39 12.27
N PHE A 25 5.69 6.41 13.05
CA PHE A 25 4.81 5.50 13.78
C PHE A 25 4.65 5.85 15.27
N GLN A 26 5.35 6.90 15.76
CA GLN A 26 5.35 7.49 17.11
C GLN A 26 5.63 6.57 18.32
N THR A 27 5.25 5.29 18.30
CA THR A 27 5.51 4.28 19.34
C THR A 27 5.76 2.90 18.73
N LYS A 28 6.29 1.94 19.51
CA LYS A 28 6.37 0.53 19.08
C LYS A 28 4.99 -0.06 18.74
N GLU A 29 3.92 0.40 19.40
CA GLU A 29 2.54 -0.01 19.09
C GLU A 29 2.02 0.65 17.82
N GLY A 30 2.36 1.92 17.58
CA GLY A 30 2.03 2.62 16.34
C GLY A 30 2.73 2.03 15.12
N LEU A 31 3.81 1.25 15.27
CA LEU A 31 4.35 0.43 14.18
C LEU A 31 3.35 -0.62 13.67
N PHE A 32 2.40 -1.03 14.52
CA PHE A 32 1.40 -2.05 14.25
C PHE A 32 -0.01 -1.48 14.04
N THR A 33 -0.26 -0.24 14.47
CA THR A 33 -1.60 0.38 14.42
C THR A 33 -1.65 1.69 13.64
N ALA A 34 -0.53 2.40 13.46
CA ALA A 34 -0.50 3.56 12.60
C ALA A 34 -0.43 3.07 11.16
N THR A 35 -1.56 3.24 10.51
CA THR A 35 -1.66 3.25 9.08
C THR A 35 -0.58 4.19 8.48
N PRO A 36 -0.07 3.92 7.26
CA PRO A 36 0.94 4.77 6.63
C PRO A 36 0.40 6.16 6.23
N TRP A 37 -0.89 6.42 6.51
CA TRP A 37 -1.55 7.70 6.33
C TRP A 37 -1.77 8.39 7.68
N GLU A 38 -1.77 9.72 7.68
CA GLU A 38 -1.98 10.54 8.88
C GLU A 38 -3.39 10.35 9.43
N PRO A 39 -3.62 10.51 10.75
CA PRO A 39 -4.97 10.54 11.31
C PRO A 39 -5.82 11.61 10.61
N GLY A 40 -6.94 11.20 9.99
CA GLY A 40 -7.82 12.07 9.20
C GLY A 40 -7.64 11.95 7.68
N ASP A 41 -6.52 11.39 7.20
CA ASP A 41 -6.37 10.94 5.82
C ASP A 41 -6.83 9.47 5.77
N GLU A 42 -8.13 9.20 5.65
CA GLU A 42 -8.64 7.83 5.45
C GLU A 42 -8.90 7.60 3.95
N PRO A 43 -7.87 7.32 3.11
CA PRO A 43 -8.03 7.35 1.65
C PRO A 43 -9.11 6.40 1.13
N PHE A 44 -9.42 5.35 1.91
CA PHE A 44 -10.40 4.34 1.53
C PHE A 44 -11.79 4.57 2.13
N SER A 45 -12.01 5.63 2.94
CA SER A 45 -13.31 5.88 3.61
C SER A 45 -14.42 6.17 2.62
N ASP A 46 -14.08 6.81 1.50
CA ASP A 46 -15.03 7.34 0.52
C ASP A 46 -15.22 6.41 -0.68
N LEU A 47 -14.70 5.18 -0.61
CA LEU A 47 -14.89 4.19 -1.66
C LEU A 47 -16.35 3.75 -1.72
N ASP A 48 -16.98 3.98 -2.87
CA ASP A 48 -18.26 3.38 -3.22
C ASP A 48 -18.05 1.88 -3.52
N PRO A 49 -18.65 0.96 -2.74
CA PRO A 49 -18.52 -0.47 -2.98
C PRO A 49 -19.03 -0.88 -4.37
N ASP A 50 -20.06 -0.22 -4.92
CA ASP A 50 -20.63 -0.55 -6.23
C ASP A 50 -19.75 -0.07 -7.40
N HIS A 51 -18.82 0.87 -7.15
CA HIS A 51 -17.88 1.42 -8.12
C HIS A 51 -16.42 1.32 -7.63
N LEU A 52 -16.09 0.19 -6.98
CA LEU A 52 -14.83 0.02 -6.27
C LEU A 52 -13.60 0.15 -7.19
N ALA A 53 -13.67 -0.37 -8.41
CA ALA A 53 -12.55 -0.30 -9.36
C ALA A 53 -12.24 1.15 -9.77
N GLU A 54 -13.27 1.96 -10.03
CA GLU A 54 -13.16 3.38 -10.34
C GLU A 54 -12.60 4.15 -9.14
N GLY A 55 -13.11 3.89 -7.93
CA GLY A 55 -12.62 4.52 -6.71
C GLY A 55 -11.14 4.22 -6.46
N LEU A 56 -10.73 2.95 -6.59
CA LEU A 56 -9.33 2.55 -6.46
C LEU A 56 -8.44 3.15 -7.56
N ARG A 57 -8.95 3.33 -8.79
CA ARG A 57 -8.23 4.04 -9.86
C ARG A 57 -7.99 5.50 -9.47
N GLY A 58 -9.00 6.18 -8.92
CA GLY A 58 -8.89 7.55 -8.42
C GLY A 58 -7.84 7.68 -7.32
N LEU A 59 -7.78 6.71 -6.40
CA LEU A 59 -6.71 6.66 -5.41
C LEU A 59 -5.35 6.40 -6.05
N ALA A 60 -5.26 5.54 -7.06
CA ALA A 60 -4.00 5.26 -7.73
C ALA A 60 -3.44 6.47 -8.52
N SER A 61 -4.31 7.39 -8.95
CA SER A 61 -3.91 8.60 -9.67
C SER A 61 -3.63 9.79 -8.76
N GLY A 62 -4.30 9.87 -7.60
CA GLY A 62 -4.27 11.07 -6.75
C GLY A 62 -3.70 10.90 -5.34
N PHE A 63 -3.59 9.67 -4.81
CA PHE A 63 -3.15 9.46 -3.43
C PHE A 63 -1.63 9.34 -3.30
N GLU A 64 -1.04 10.18 -2.44
CA GLU A 64 0.38 10.15 -2.14
C GLU A 64 0.69 9.15 -1.00
N TRP A 65 1.39 8.06 -1.32
CA TRP A 65 1.83 7.07 -0.35
C TRP A 65 3.03 7.53 0.47
N LYS A 66 2.79 8.35 1.49
CA LYS A 66 3.80 8.72 2.48
C LYS A 66 4.27 7.45 3.21
N GLY A 67 5.57 7.15 3.12
CA GLY A 67 6.13 5.96 3.75
C GLY A 67 5.92 4.64 2.99
N LEU A 68 5.55 4.67 1.70
CA LEU A 68 5.43 3.47 0.85
C LEU A 68 6.60 2.50 1.03
N ARG A 69 7.82 3.04 1.01
CA ARG A 69 9.04 2.28 1.22
C ARG A 69 8.96 1.38 2.45
N TRP A 70 8.46 1.88 3.56
CA TRP A 70 8.35 1.11 4.81
C TRP A 70 7.24 0.06 4.73
N VAL A 71 6.12 0.38 4.06
CA VAL A 71 5.04 -0.59 3.79
C VAL A 71 5.58 -1.79 2.99
N ILE A 72 6.46 -1.56 2.02
CA ILE A 72 7.02 -2.63 1.17
C ILE A 72 8.21 -3.33 1.83
N GLU A 73 9.17 -2.58 2.39
CA GLU A 73 10.46 -3.11 2.84
C GLU A 73 10.43 -3.63 4.30
N GLU A 74 9.54 -3.16 5.17
CA GLU A 74 9.51 -3.55 6.59
C GLU A 74 8.39 -4.56 6.88
N PRO A 75 8.71 -5.83 7.21
CA PRO A 75 7.70 -6.88 7.38
C PRO A 75 6.64 -6.58 8.45
N ALA A 76 7.00 -5.88 9.52
CA ALA A 76 6.07 -5.52 10.58
C ALA A 76 5.02 -4.51 10.08
N VAL A 77 5.46 -3.47 9.37
CA VAL A 77 4.59 -2.44 8.79
C VAL A 77 3.71 -3.06 7.70
N ARG A 78 4.28 -3.90 6.84
CA ARG A 78 3.52 -4.62 5.80
C ARG A 78 2.38 -5.43 6.40
N ARG A 79 2.63 -6.18 7.49
CA ARG A 79 1.57 -6.95 8.18
C ARG A 79 0.47 -6.06 8.73
N ALA A 80 0.81 -4.92 9.33
CA ALA A 80 -0.17 -3.97 9.86
C ALA A 80 -1.08 -3.37 8.76
N VAL A 81 -0.48 -3.00 7.63
CA VAL A 81 -1.22 -2.49 6.45
C VAL A 81 -2.13 -3.57 5.88
N LEU A 82 -1.62 -4.80 5.69
CA LEU A 82 -2.43 -5.91 5.20
C LEU A 82 -3.62 -6.22 6.11
N ALA A 83 -3.43 -6.18 7.44
CA ALA A 83 -4.52 -6.36 8.39
C ALA A 83 -5.58 -5.25 8.29
N SER A 84 -5.14 -4.00 8.13
CA SER A 84 -6.05 -2.85 7.95
C SER A 84 -6.85 -2.95 6.65
N LEU A 85 -6.20 -3.37 5.56
CA LEU A 85 -6.85 -3.63 4.27
C LEU A 85 -7.82 -4.81 4.34
N ASP A 86 -7.52 -5.86 5.12
CA ASP A 86 -8.45 -6.99 5.29
C ASP A 86 -9.70 -6.58 6.08
N MET A 87 -9.55 -5.72 7.10
CA MET A 87 -10.69 -5.11 7.80
C MET A 87 -11.54 -4.24 6.87
N LEU A 88 -10.91 -3.43 6.01
CA LEU A 88 -11.60 -2.65 4.97
C LEU A 88 -12.34 -3.58 4.00
N ALA A 89 -11.68 -4.62 3.49
CA ALA A 89 -12.29 -5.59 2.58
C ALA A 89 -13.52 -6.24 3.21
N GLY A 90 -13.44 -6.62 4.49
CA GLY A 90 -14.60 -7.12 5.25
C GLY A 90 -15.78 -6.15 5.22
N ARG A 91 -15.55 -4.86 5.51
CA ARG A 91 -16.60 -3.83 5.47
C ARG A 91 -17.22 -3.65 4.08
N LEU A 92 -16.38 -3.61 3.03
CA LEU A 92 -16.86 -3.47 1.64
C LEU A 92 -17.68 -4.68 1.19
N ILE A 93 -17.27 -5.89 1.59
CA ILE A 93 -18.00 -7.13 1.29
C ILE A 93 -19.37 -7.15 1.98
N GLU A 94 -19.44 -6.74 3.25
CA GLU A 94 -20.73 -6.62 3.94
C GLU A 94 -21.63 -5.57 3.28
N ALA A 95 -21.06 -4.43 2.87
CA ALA A 95 -21.81 -3.38 2.21
C ALA A 95 -22.43 -3.89 0.90
N LEU A 96 -21.64 -4.56 0.03
CA LEU A 96 -22.15 -5.19 -1.19
C LEU A 96 -23.17 -6.31 -0.90
N ALA A 97 -22.91 -7.15 0.09
CA ALA A 97 -23.85 -8.21 0.46
C ALA A 97 -25.21 -7.64 0.92
N SER A 98 -25.20 -6.48 1.59
CA SER A 98 -26.41 -5.79 2.04
C SER A 98 -27.29 -5.25 0.89
N THR A 99 -26.73 -5.07 -0.31
CA THR A 99 -27.49 -4.69 -1.52
C THR A 99 -28.09 -5.90 -2.25
N GLY A 100 -27.89 -7.12 -1.71
CA GLY A 100 -28.37 -8.38 -2.30
C GLY A 100 -27.35 -9.08 -3.20
N ARG A 101 -26.12 -8.55 -3.35
CA ARG A 101 -25.04 -9.25 -4.06
C ARG A 101 -24.66 -10.53 -3.30
N PRO A 102 -24.40 -11.66 -4.00
CA PRO A 102 -23.90 -12.86 -3.35
C PRO A 102 -22.56 -12.60 -2.64
N ARG A 103 -22.48 -12.97 -1.36
CA ARG A 103 -21.29 -12.73 -0.53
C ARG A 103 -20.00 -13.31 -1.12
N LEU A 104 -20.09 -14.47 -1.78
CA LEU A 104 -18.94 -15.09 -2.45
C LEU A 104 -18.41 -14.20 -3.57
N GLU A 105 -19.30 -13.72 -4.45
CA GLU A 105 -18.94 -12.86 -5.59
C GLU A 105 -18.38 -11.52 -5.11
N ALA A 106 -19.04 -10.86 -4.16
CA ALA A 106 -18.54 -9.65 -3.53
C ALA A 106 -17.16 -9.88 -2.87
N GLY A 107 -16.99 -11.03 -2.21
CA GLY A 107 -15.73 -11.44 -1.58
C GLY A 107 -14.58 -11.60 -2.55
N VAL A 108 -14.84 -12.22 -3.71
CA VAL A 108 -13.86 -12.40 -4.78
C VAL A 108 -13.53 -11.06 -5.42
N GLU A 109 -14.53 -10.26 -5.77
CA GLU A 109 -14.36 -8.96 -6.42
C GLU A 109 -13.52 -8.01 -5.55
N VAL A 110 -13.96 -7.76 -4.31
CA VAL A 110 -13.30 -6.82 -3.39
C VAL A 110 -11.86 -7.21 -3.13
N ARG A 111 -11.58 -8.50 -2.84
CA ARG A 111 -10.21 -8.95 -2.54
C ARG A 111 -9.32 -8.93 -3.77
N SER A 112 -9.86 -9.27 -4.95
CA SER A 112 -9.09 -9.22 -6.20
C SER A 112 -8.73 -7.79 -6.56
N LEU A 113 -9.63 -6.83 -6.37
CA LEU A 113 -9.35 -5.42 -6.63
C LEU A 113 -8.36 -4.85 -5.61
N LEU A 114 -8.58 -5.06 -4.32
CA LEU A 114 -7.78 -4.42 -3.26
C LEU A 114 -6.38 -5.03 -3.15
N PHE A 115 -6.28 -6.36 -3.07
CA PHE A 115 -5.01 -7.05 -2.91
C PHE A 115 -4.40 -7.41 -4.27
N GLY A 116 -5.21 -7.98 -5.17
CA GLY A 116 -4.74 -8.46 -6.46
C GLY A 116 -4.30 -7.35 -7.41
N ALA A 117 -5.10 -6.28 -7.55
CA ALA A 117 -4.79 -5.18 -8.47
C ALA A 117 -4.09 -4.00 -7.77
N TYR A 118 -4.71 -3.43 -6.74
CA TYR A 118 -4.22 -2.19 -6.12
C TYR A 118 -2.89 -2.40 -5.37
N LEU A 119 -2.83 -3.33 -4.42
CA LEU A 119 -1.60 -3.59 -3.67
C LEU A 119 -0.47 -4.16 -4.54
N THR A 120 -0.77 -5.14 -5.41
CA THR A 120 0.23 -5.64 -6.36
C THR A 120 0.75 -4.55 -7.29
N GLY A 121 -0.13 -3.70 -7.83
CA GLY A 121 0.26 -2.56 -8.65
C GLY A 121 1.18 -1.61 -7.89
N LEU A 122 0.89 -1.37 -6.60
CA LEU A 122 1.68 -0.51 -5.73
C LEU A 122 3.08 -1.10 -5.46
N GLU A 123 3.14 -2.42 -5.25
CA GLU A 123 4.39 -3.17 -5.10
C GLU A 123 5.24 -3.12 -6.37
N GLN A 124 4.64 -3.36 -7.53
CA GLN A 124 5.35 -3.29 -8.81
C GLN A 124 5.80 -1.87 -9.15
N TRP A 125 5.01 -0.86 -8.79
CA TRP A 125 5.40 0.54 -8.94
C TRP A 125 6.65 0.87 -8.11
N HIS A 126 6.69 0.43 -6.84
CA HIS A 126 7.86 0.59 -5.96
C HIS A 126 9.08 -0.19 -6.47
N MET A 127 8.92 -1.47 -6.81
CA MET A 127 10.01 -2.35 -7.27
C MET A 127 10.53 -1.96 -8.65
N GLY A 128 9.65 -1.46 -9.52
CA GLY A 128 9.96 -1.02 -10.89
C GLY A 128 10.62 0.35 -10.98
N GLY A 129 11.02 0.95 -9.84
CA GLY A 129 11.70 2.24 -9.82
C GLY A 129 10.82 3.43 -10.20
N GLN A 130 9.49 3.25 -10.21
CA GLN A 130 8.52 4.31 -10.46
C GLN A 130 8.67 5.00 -11.83
N GLU A 131 9.04 4.24 -12.86
CA GLU A 131 9.21 4.74 -14.24
C GLU A 131 7.93 5.39 -14.80
N TYR A 132 6.76 4.85 -14.43
CA TYR A 132 5.45 5.38 -14.76
C TYR A 132 4.66 5.77 -13.51
N PRO A 133 3.62 6.62 -13.61
CA PRO A 133 2.71 6.90 -12.50
C PRO A 133 2.05 5.63 -11.96
N PHE A 134 1.73 5.60 -10.67
CA PHE A 134 1.13 4.43 -10.01
C PHE A 134 -0.15 3.94 -10.72
N GLU A 135 -1.02 4.86 -11.15
CA GLU A 135 -2.22 4.53 -11.94
C GLU A 135 -1.93 3.62 -13.16
N THR A 136 -0.77 3.78 -13.80
CA THR A 136 -0.37 2.92 -14.93
C THR A 136 -0.17 1.47 -14.48
N TYR A 137 0.50 1.27 -13.34
CA TYR A 137 0.70 -0.07 -12.77
C TYR A 137 -0.60 -0.69 -12.28
N PHE A 138 -1.46 0.10 -11.62
CA PHE A 138 -2.79 -0.35 -11.20
C PHE A 138 -3.64 -0.79 -12.40
N THR A 139 -3.70 0.03 -13.44
CA THR A 139 -4.47 -0.28 -14.65
C THR A 139 -3.96 -1.55 -15.32
N ARG A 140 -2.64 -1.74 -15.40
CA ARG A 140 -2.05 -2.98 -15.93
C ARG A 140 -2.36 -4.19 -15.06
N ALA A 141 -2.31 -4.05 -13.74
CA ALA A 141 -2.66 -5.13 -12.82
C ALA A 141 -4.14 -5.56 -13.00
N LEU A 142 -5.05 -4.58 -13.12
CA LEU A 142 -6.47 -4.82 -13.37
C LEU A 142 -6.72 -5.59 -14.68
N THR A 143 -6.02 -5.21 -15.76
CA THR A 143 -6.18 -5.88 -17.07
C THR A 143 -5.43 -7.21 -17.16
N SER A 144 -4.37 -7.42 -16.38
CA SER A 144 -3.59 -8.67 -16.40
C SER A 144 -4.32 -9.88 -15.80
N ALA A 145 -5.39 -9.62 -15.05
CA ALA A 145 -6.22 -10.65 -14.45
C ALA A 145 -7.30 -11.21 -15.40
N GLY A 146 -7.37 -10.73 -16.65
CA GLY A 146 -8.32 -11.19 -17.66
C GLY A 146 -7.67 -11.47 -19.00
N ASP A 147 -7.48 -12.76 -19.28
CA ASP A 147 -7.47 -13.39 -20.61
C ASP A 147 -8.45 -14.58 -20.58
#